data_AF-A0A9D4GQF1-F1
#
_entry.id   AF-A0A9D4GQF1-F1
#
_cell.length_a   1.000
_cell.length_b   1.000
_cell.length_c   1.000
_cell.angle_alpha   90.00
_cell.angle_beta   90.00
_cell.angle_gamma   90.00
#
_symmetry.space_group_name_H-M   'P 1'
#
loop_
_entity.id
_entity.type
_entity.pdbx_description
1 polymer ?
#
loop_
_entity_poly.entity_id
_entity_poly.type
_entity_poly.pdbx_seq_one_letter_code
_entity_poly.pdbx_strand_id
1 'polypeptide(L)' 'MRRYNLHDLGISECRWTGNGSLKTNTGETVFYSGRDDDQHPEGIAVILRKGV' A
#
# COMPACT_ATOMS: atom_id res chain seq x y z
N MET A 1 10.40 -2.92 2.38
CA MET A 1 10.70 -2.38 3.72
C MET A 1 12.01 -2.91 4.29
N ARG A 2 12.14 -4.19 4.69
CA ARG A 2 13.30 -4.71 5.44
C ARG A 2 14.65 -4.65 4.72
N ARG A 3 14.73 -5.06 3.44
CA ARG A 3 15.99 -5.09 2.67
C ARG A 3 16.69 -3.73 2.58
N TYR A 4 15.91 -2.65 2.54
CA TYR A 4 16.41 -1.27 2.42
C TYR A 4 16.16 -0.45 3.68
N ASN A 5 15.73 -1.10 4.77
CA ASN A 5 15.34 -0.45 6.03
C ASN A 5 14.41 0.76 5.85
N LEU A 6 13.42 0.66 4.96
CA LEU A 6 12.43 1.72 4.75
C LEU A 6 11.38 1.72 5.86
N HIS A 7 11.00 2.91 6.31
CA HIS A 7 9.87 3.15 7.21
C HIS A 7 8.58 3.41 6.44
N ASP A 8 8.68 4.19 5.36
CA ASP A 8 7.56 4.51 4.48
C ASP A 8 7.91 4.15 3.03
N LEU A 9 6.93 3.68 2.28
CA LEU A 9 7.06 3.35 0.87
C LEU A 9 5.78 3.69 0.12
N GLY A 10 5.88 4.55 -0.89
CA GLY A 10 4.82 4.80 -1.87
C GLY A 10 4.93 3.83 -3.04
N ILE A 11 3.78 3.35 -3.53
CA ILE A 11 3.65 2.51 -4.72
C ILE A 11 2.66 3.20 -5.65
N SER A 12 3.10 3.44 -6.88
CA SER A 12 2.24 3.89 -7.99
C SER A 12 1.85 2.70 -8.86
N GLU A 13 0.73 2.81 -9.56
CA GLU A 13 0.18 1.78 -10.45
C GLU A 13 0.00 0.40 -9.77
N CYS A 14 -0.46 0.41 -8.51
CA CYS A 14 -0.85 -0.82 -7.84
C CYS A 14 -2.18 -1.32 -8.41
N ARG A 15 -2.33 -2.63 -8.60
CA ARG A 15 -3.54 -3.22 -9.21
C ARG A 15 -4.74 -3.35 -8.25
N TRP A 16 -4.79 -2.55 -7.20
CA TRP A 16 -5.91 -2.55 -6.27
C TRP A 16 -7.02 -1.62 -6.77
N THR A 17 -8.25 -2.10 -6.73
CA THR A 17 -9.47 -1.34 -6.99
C THR A 17 -10.11 -0.93 -5.66
N GLY A 18 -10.94 0.11 -5.70
CA GLY A 18 -11.57 0.70 -4.53
C GLY A 18 -10.55 1.25 -3.54
N ASN A 19 -10.96 1.41 -2.29
CA ASN A 19 -10.12 1.95 -1.22
C ASN A 19 -10.19 1.07 0.02
N GLY A 20 -9.11 1.09 0.82
CA GLY A 20 -9.07 0.31 2.04
C GLY A 20 -7.73 0.33 2.75
N SER A 21 -7.65 -0.52 3.78
CA SER A 21 -6.42 -0.73 4.54
C SER A 21 -6.28 -2.18 4.96
N LEU A 22 -5.04 -2.64 5.07
CA LEU A 22 -4.73 -3.98 5.57
C LEU A 22 -3.42 -3.98 6.34
N LYS A 23 -3.25 -5.00 7.17
CA LYS A 23 -2.00 -5.25 7.88
C LYS A 23 -1.28 -6.44 7.25
N THR A 24 -0.02 -6.28 6.91
CA THR A 24 0.80 -7.37 6.38
C THR A 24 1.13 -8.36 7.52
N ASN A 25 1.50 -9.59 7.15
CA ASN A 25 2.00 -10.58 8.12
C ASN A 25 3.29 -10.13 8.81
N THR A 26 4.01 -9.18 8.22
CA THR A 26 5.24 -8.61 8.77
C THR A 26 5.03 -7.37 9.63
N GLY A 27 3.77 -6.92 9.77
CA GLY A 27 3.33 -5.91 10.72
C GLY A 27 3.18 -4.49 10.15
N GLU A 28 3.51 -4.27 8.88
CA GLU A 28 3.28 -3.00 8.20
C GLU A 28 1.79 -2.77 7.93
N THR A 29 1.39 -1.50 7.96
CA THR A 29 0.05 -1.06 7.58
C THR A 29 0.09 -0.56 6.14
N VAL A 30 -0.83 -1.05 5.31
CA VAL A 30 -1.01 -0.61 3.92
C VAL A 30 -2.30 0.17 3.83
N PHE A 31 -2.23 1.34 3.23
CA PHE A 31 -3.39 2.08 2.74
C PHE A 31 -3.35 2.07 1.22
N TYR A 32 -4.47 1.78 0.57
CA TYR A 32 -4.55 1.78 -0.89
C TYR A 32 -5.79 2.52 -1.35
N SER A 33 -5.69 3.08 -2.55
CA SER A 33 -6.80 3.67 -3.28
C SER A 33 -6.59 3.43 -4.76
N GLY A 34 -7.61 2.94 -5.42
CA GLY A 34 -7.71 2.83 -6.86
C GLY A 34 -9.12 3.15 -7.30
N ARG A 35 -9.44 2.78 -8.55
CA ARG A 35 -10.73 3.10 -9.15
C ARG A 35 -11.84 2.22 -8.59
N ASP A 36 -13.06 2.77 -8.53
CA ASP A 36 -14.26 2.06 -8.06
C ASP A 36 -14.99 1.30 -9.20
N ASP A 37 -14.48 1.33 -10.42
CA ASP A 37 -15.09 0.71 -11.62
C ASP A 37 -14.51 -0.67 -11.96
N ASP A 38 -13.92 -1.35 -10.98
CA ASP A 38 -13.19 -2.62 -11.11
C ASP A 38 -12.01 -2.60 -12.11
N GLN A 39 -11.58 -1.42 -12.57
CA GLN A 39 -10.37 -1.28 -13.37
C GLN A 39 -9.15 -1.00 -12.49
N HIS A 40 -8.13 -1.84 -12.67
CA HIS A 40 -6.89 -1.80 -11.89
C HIS A 40 -5.89 -0.65 -12.19
N PRO A 41 -5.91 0.09 -13.32
CA PRO A 41 -4.99 1.20 -13.55
C PRO A 41 -5.16 2.31 -12.51
N GLU A 42 -4.14 3.17 -12.37
CA GLU A 42 -4.17 4.39 -11.55
C GLU A 42 -4.21 4.15 -10.02
N GLY A 43 -4.16 2.89 -9.58
CA GLY A 43 -4.11 2.58 -8.16
C GLY A 43 -2.81 3.06 -7.51
N ILE A 44 -2.93 3.57 -6.29
CA ILE A 44 -1.82 3.95 -5.42
C ILE A 44 -1.88 3.23 -4.08
N ALA A 45 -0.72 3.08 -3.45
CA ALA A 45 -0.65 2.61 -2.08
C ALA A 45 0.49 3.26 -1.30
N VAL A 46 0.31 3.34 0.01
CA VAL A 46 1.34 3.71 0.98
C VAL A 46 1.48 2.58 1.99
N ILE A 47 2.72 2.13 2.19
CA ILE A 47 3.08 1.11 3.18
C ILE A 47 3.86 1.80 4.30
N LEU A 48 3.35 1.68 5.52
CA LEU A 48 3.92 2.26 6.73
C LEU A 48 4.38 1.17 7.68
N ARG A 49 5.61 1.26 8.16
CA ARG A 49 6.11 0.48 9.29
C ARG A 49 6.07 1.35 10.53
N LYS A 50 5.43 0.88 11.60
CA LYS A 50 5.47 1.57 12.90
C LYS A 50 6.93 1.86 13.28
N GLY A 51 7.25 3.13 13.52
CA GLY A 51 8.55 3.56 14.03
C GLY A 51 8.86 2.90 15.37
N VAL A 52 10.15 2.67 15.61
CA VAL A 52 10.66 2.29 16.94
C VAL A 52 10.71 3.55 17.79
#